data_AF-A0A822FYC2-F1
#
_entry.id   AF-A0A822FYC2-F1
#
_cell.length_a   1.000
_cell.length_b   1.000
_cell.length_c   1.000
_cell.angle_alpha   90.00
_cell.angle_beta   90.00
_cell.angle_gamma   90.00
#
_symmetry.space_group_name_H-M   'P 1'
#
loop_
_entity.id
_entity.type
_entity.pdbx_description
1 polymer ?
#
loop_
_entity_poly.entity_id
_entity_poly.type
_entity_poly.pdbx_seq_one_letter_code
_entity_poly.pdbx_strand_id
1 'polypeptide(L)' 'MQNLTVLPLLGEIDWQYKTTPQLYSHFGCVNQQSNWPRGKVLGGCSSINYMQYVRGDPHDYDNWQLPQ' A
#
# COMPACT_ATOMS: atom_id res chain seq x y z
N MET A 1 2.59 3.41 -29.05
CA MET A 1 1.48 3.65 -28.10
C MET A 1 1.56 2.58 -27.03
N GLN A 2 2.03 2.93 -25.83
CA GLN A 2 2.14 1.99 -24.71
C GLN A 2 0.73 1.67 -24.21
N ASN A 3 0.45 0.38 -24.02
CA ASN A 3 -0.83 -0.14 -23.56
C ASN A 3 -1.11 0.38 -22.14
N LEU A 4 -2.03 1.35 -21.99
CA LEU A 4 -2.39 2.02 -20.73
C LEU A 4 -3.18 1.12 -19.75
N THR A 5 -3.38 -0.17 -20.06
CA THR A 5 -4.29 -1.05 -19.31
C THR A 5 -3.67 -1.64 -18.04
N VAL A 6 -2.38 -1.45 -17.78
CA VAL A 6 -1.72 -1.93 -16.55
C VAL A 6 -1.31 -0.75 -15.70
N LEU A 7 -2.22 -0.33 -14.81
CA LEU A 7 -1.78 0.41 -13.63
C LEU A 7 -0.78 -0.50 -12.88
N PRO A 8 0.38 0.03 -12.42
CA PRO A 8 1.34 -0.74 -11.62
C PRO A 8 0.67 -1.40 -10.42
N LEU A 9 -0.30 -0.69 -9.85
CA LEU A 9 -1.18 -1.15 -8.81
C LEU A 9 -2.24 -2.05 -9.46
N LEU A 10 -2.33 -3.31 -9.03
CA LEU A 10 -3.19 -4.36 -9.56
C LEU A 10 -2.73 -5.00 -10.89
N GLY A 11 -1.48 -4.76 -11.31
CA GLY A 11 -0.85 -5.40 -12.47
C GLY A 11 -0.01 -6.63 -12.12
N GLU A 12 0.77 -7.14 -13.08
CA GLU A 12 1.66 -8.31 -12.90
C GLU A 12 2.83 -8.06 -11.94
N ILE A 13 3.22 -6.79 -11.78
CA ILE A 13 4.28 -6.32 -10.89
C ILE A 13 3.76 -6.00 -9.48
N ASP A 14 2.53 -6.40 -9.16
CA ASP A 14 1.90 -6.30 -7.85
C ASP A 14 1.62 -7.70 -7.30
N TRP A 15 1.79 -7.89 -6.00
CA TRP A 15 1.36 -9.10 -5.29
C TRP A 15 -0.17 -9.22 -5.17
N GLN A 16 -0.92 -8.13 -5.37
CA GLN A 16 -2.38 -8.08 -5.40
C GLN A 16 -3.03 -8.59 -4.11
N TYR A 17 -2.45 -8.26 -2.95
CA TYR A 17 -3.03 -8.64 -1.67
C TYR A 17 -4.40 -7.99 -1.46
N LYS A 18 -5.27 -8.71 -0.76
CA LYS A 18 -6.53 -8.19 -0.24
C LYS A 18 -6.53 -8.29 1.28
N THR A 19 -7.15 -7.32 1.93
CA THR A 19 -7.40 -7.42 3.37
C THR A 19 -8.38 -8.55 3.66
N THR A 20 -8.40 -9.03 4.90
CA THR A 20 -9.58 -9.74 5.42
C THR A 20 -10.79 -8.78 5.42
N PRO A 21 -12.03 -9.30 5.41
CA PRO A 21 -13.22 -8.46 5.55
C PRO A 21 -13.15 -7.58 6.81
N GLN A 22 -13.45 -6.29 6.67
CA GLN A 22 -13.35 -5.31 7.75
C GLN A 22 -14.73 -5.00 8.34
N LEU A 23 -14.95 -5.29 9.62
CA LEU A 23 -16.27 -5.14 10.26
C LEU A 23 -16.79 -3.69 10.30
N TYR A 24 -15.88 -2.71 10.40
CA TYR A 24 -16.23 -1.30 10.63
C TYR A 24 -15.76 -0.36 9.50
N SER A 25 -15.34 -0.89 8.35
CA SER A 25 -14.84 -0.08 7.22
C SER A 25 -15.04 -0.78 5.88
N HIS A 26 -14.67 -0.12 4.78
CA HIS A 26 -14.69 -0.71 3.43
C HIS A 26 -16.08 -1.17 2.94
N PHE A 27 -17.17 -0.59 3.43
CA PHE A 27 -18.54 -0.91 3.01
C PHE A 27 -18.80 -0.73 1.50
N GLY A 28 -18.03 0.14 0.83
CA GLY A 28 -18.08 0.32 -0.62
C GLY A 28 -17.23 -0.67 -1.43
N CYS A 29 -16.50 -1.57 -0.77
CA CYS A 29 -15.68 -2.58 -1.43
C CYS A 29 -16.41 -3.92 -1.52
N VAL A 30 -16.15 -4.67 -2.60
CA VAL A 30 -16.65 -6.05 -2.72
C VAL A 30 -16.15 -6.87 -1.53
N ASN A 31 -17.06 -7.55 -0.85
CA ASN A 31 -16.80 -8.35 0.36
C ASN A 31 -16.16 -7.58 1.54
N GLN A 32 -16.25 -6.24 1.55
CA GLN A 32 -15.60 -5.40 2.56
C GLN A 32 -14.06 -5.60 2.61
N GLN A 33 -13.46 -5.94 1.46
CA GLN A 33 -12.03 -6.17 1.33
C GLN A 33 -11.39 -5.10 0.46
N SER A 34 -10.31 -4.50 0.97
CA SER A 34 -9.53 -3.51 0.25
C SER A 34 -8.40 -4.16 -0.54
N ASN A 35 -8.06 -3.62 -1.69
CA ASN A 35 -6.85 -4.02 -2.41
C ASN A 35 -5.64 -3.29 -1.82
N TRP A 36 -4.59 -4.04 -1.47
CA TRP A 36 -3.37 -3.54 -0.85
C TRP A 36 -2.18 -3.84 -1.76
N PRO A 37 -1.87 -2.94 -2.71
CA PRO A 37 -0.83 -3.18 -3.69
C PRO A 37 0.56 -3.23 -3.04
N ARG A 38 1.37 -4.23 -3.42
CA ARG A 38 2.75 -4.43 -2.98
C ARG A 38 3.63 -4.81 -4.16
N GLY A 39 4.76 -4.13 -4.33
CA GLY A 39 5.64 -4.33 -5.48
C GLY A 39 6.25 -5.74 -5.51
N LYS A 40 5.99 -6.45 -6.60
CA LYS A 40 6.55 -7.75 -6.99
C LYS A 40 7.59 -7.55 -8.10
N VAL A 41 8.59 -6.72 -7.83
CA VAL A 41 9.65 -6.34 -8.77
C VAL A 41 10.90 -5.94 -7.97
N LEU A 42 12.06 -5.91 -8.61
CA LEU A 42 13.27 -5.35 -8.00
C LEU A 42 13.02 -3.89 -7.55
N GLY A 43 13.48 -3.54 -6.35
CA GLY A 43 13.16 -2.28 -5.67
C GLY A 43 11.82 -2.31 -4.92
N GLY A 44 11.02 -3.37 -5.07
CA GLY A 44 9.82 -3.62 -4.27
C GLY A 44 8.76 -2.51 -4.43
N CYS A 45 8.16 -2.10 -3.31
CA CYS A 45 7.15 -1.05 -3.32
C CYS A 45 7.71 0.31 -3.76
N SER A 46 9.01 0.57 -3.60
CA SER A 46 9.63 1.83 -4.03
C SER A 46 9.59 2.02 -5.54
N SER A 47 9.47 0.93 -6.31
CA SER A 47 9.36 0.96 -7.78
C SER A 47 7.95 1.26 -8.30
N ILE A 48 6.93 1.22 -7.42
CA ILE A 48 5.51 1.37 -7.80
C ILE A 48 4.74 2.36 -6.90
N ASN A 49 5.42 3.03 -5.97
CA ASN A 49 4.77 4.01 -5.08
C ASN A 49 4.45 5.31 -5.84
N TYR A 50 3.77 6.24 -5.17
CA TYR A 50 3.39 7.53 -5.75
C TYR A 50 4.53 8.57 -5.79
N MET A 51 5.78 8.15 -5.58
CA MET A 51 6.96 9.03 -5.57
C MET A 51 6.89 10.21 -4.59
N GLN A 52 6.00 10.13 -3.60
CA GLN A 52 5.88 11.12 -2.55
C GLN A 52 7.02 10.95 -1.54
N TYR A 53 7.71 12.04 -1.26
CA TYR A 53 8.74 12.11 -0.22
C TYR A 53 8.21 12.91 0.96
N VAL A 54 8.08 12.25 2.11
CA VAL A 54 7.62 12.85 3.38
C VAL A 54 8.44 12.25 4.52
N ARG A 55 8.76 13.06 5.53
CA ARG A 55 9.37 12.63 6.80
C ARG A 55 8.31 12.66 7.90
N GLY A 56 8.41 11.78 8.89
CA GLY A 56 7.52 11.77 10.05
C GLY A 56 7.78 12.95 10.99
N ASP A 57 6.84 13.19 11.90
CA ASP A 57 7.01 14.17 12.98
C ASP A 57 8.04 13.64 14.00
N PRO A 58 8.96 14.48 14.53
CA PRO A 58 9.90 14.08 15.58
C PRO A 58 9.25 13.33 16.76
N HIS A 59 8.06 13.75 17.18
CA HIS A 59 7.34 13.15 18.29
C HIS A 59 6.93 11.69 18.03
N ASP A 60 6.64 11.33 16.78
CA ASP A 60 6.35 9.94 16.42
C ASP A 60 7.54 9.03 16.69
N TYR A 61 8.76 9.52 16.44
CA TYR A 61 9.99 8.77 16.68
C TYR A 61 10.32 8.66 18.17
N ASP A 62 10.05 9.72 18.95
CA ASP A 62 10.21 9.69 20.41
C ASP A 62 9.27 8.65 21.05
N ASN A 63 8.04 8.55 20.53
CA ASN A 63 7.04 7.59 20.99
C ASN A 63 7.35 6.13 20.63
N TRP A 64 8.36 5.84 19.79
CA TRP A 64 8.79 4.46 19.52
C TRP A 64 9.65 3.87 20.64
N GLN A 65 10.14 4.71 21.55
CA GLN A 65 10.90 4.25 22.70
C GLN A 65 9.99 3.41 23.60
N LEU A 66 10.51 2.27 24.07
CA LEU A 66 9.80 1.47 25.06
C LEU A 66 9.61 2.30 26.34
N PRO A 67 8.47 2.18 27.04
CA PRO A 67 8.33 2.77 28.36
C PRO A 67 9.47 2.26 29.25
N GLN A 68 10.19 3.18 29.93
CA GLN A 68 11.16 2.79 30.95
C GLN A 68 10.46 2.28 32.20
#